data_AF-A0A1B6F2P8-F1
#
_entry.id   AF-A0A1B6F2P8-F1
#
_cell.length_a   1.000
_cell.length_b   1.000
_cell.length_c   1.000
_cell.angle_alpha   90.00
_cell.angle_beta   90.00
_cell.angle_gamma   90.00
#
_symmetry.space_group_name_H-M   'P 1'
#
loop_
_entity.id
_entity.type
_entity.pdbx_description
1 polymer ?
#
loop_
_entity_poly.entity_id
_entity_poly.type
_entity_poly.pdbx_seq_one_letter_code
_entity_poly.pdbx_strand_id
1 'polypeptide(L)'
;TAVSSVHVPTNVYDRAKEVIHAVKWSERLELTFRDNYKSDPSLSWQYFGSSTGFMRQFPATDWEMEPVDLFDCRTRSWYIEAATSPKDILILVDNSGSMMGQRKEIARHVVNSILDTLGNNDFVNIMTFVNDTKEIVECYRDMLVQANLENIRELKLGMKNMGDATFIANFSTALITAFDILEQYRESRMGAACNQAIMLVTDGVPYNFKEIFDTYNW
;
A
#
# COMPACT_ATOMS: atom_id res chain seq x y z
N THR A 1 4.30 -16.03 35.77
CA THR A 1 3.90 -14.62 35.59
C THR A 1 4.18 -14.24 34.15
N ALA A 2 3.25 -14.53 33.24
CA ALA A 2 3.39 -14.11 31.86
C ALA A 2 2.81 -12.70 31.75
N VAL A 3 3.65 -11.75 31.34
CA VAL A 3 3.28 -10.37 31.02
C VAL A 3 3.31 -10.17 29.50
N SER A 4 2.79 -9.05 29.02
CA SER A 4 2.89 -8.69 27.59
C SER A 4 4.03 -7.69 27.35
N SER A 5 4.72 -7.82 26.21
CA SER A 5 5.71 -6.83 25.74
C SER A 5 5.06 -5.85 24.77
N VAL A 6 5.63 -4.64 24.67
CA VAL A 6 5.21 -3.62 23.72
C VAL A 6 6.40 -3.28 22.83
N HIS A 7 6.20 -3.48 21.54
CA HIS A 7 7.11 -3.09 20.49
C HIS A 7 6.65 -1.74 19.91
N VAL A 8 7.58 -0.78 19.80
CA VAL A 8 7.34 0.51 19.15
C VAL A 8 8.32 0.61 17.99
N PRO A 9 7.84 0.83 16.75
CA PRO A 9 8.72 0.91 15.59
C PRO A 9 9.59 2.16 15.65
N THR A 10 10.76 2.12 15.02
CA THR A 10 11.78 3.19 15.05
C THR A 10 11.30 4.53 14.46
N ASN A 11 10.30 4.50 13.58
CA ASN A 11 9.68 5.67 12.97
C ASN A 11 8.59 6.33 13.85
N VAL A 12 8.24 5.75 15.00
CA VAL A 12 7.22 6.26 15.93
C VAL A 12 7.88 6.76 17.21
N TYR A 13 7.51 7.97 17.63
CA TYR A 13 7.98 8.51 18.91
C TYR A 13 7.23 7.88 20.08
N ASP A 14 7.93 7.04 20.84
CA ASP A 14 7.42 6.29 22.00
C ASP A 14 6.81 7.19 23.09
N ARG A 15 7.32 8.41 23.27
CA ARG A 15 6.80 9.36 24.26
C ARG A 15 5.69 10.27 23.73
N ALA A 16 5.20 10.03 22.51
CA ALA A 16 4.03 10.75 22.02
C ALA A 16 2.82 10.47 22.92
N LYS A 17 2.06 11.52 23.27
CA LYS A 17 0.90 11.40 24.18
C LYS A 17 -0.11 10.37 23.70
N GLU A 18 -0.35 10.33 22.38
CA GLU A 18 -1.26 9.37 21.75
C GLU A 18 -0.78 7.93 21.92
N VAL A 19 0.51 7.68 21.71
CA VAL A 19 1.12 6.34 21.89
C VAL A 19 1.04 5.92 23.35
N ILE A 20 1.41 6.78 24.30
CA ILE A 20 1.34 6.46 25.74
C ILE A 20 -0.10 6.16 26.17
N HIS A 21 -1.07 6.97 25.73
CA HIS A 21 -2.47 6.71 26.03
C HIS A 21 -2.94 5.39 25.41
N ALA A 22 -2.47 5.09 24.21
CA ALA A 22 -2.82 3.87 23.50
C ALA A 22 -2.23 2.61 24.15
N VAL A 23 -0.98 2.69 24.62
CA VAL A 23 -0.33 1.65 25.41
C VAL A 23 -1.04 1.44 26.75
N LYS A 24 -1.46 2.52 27.41
CA LYS A 24 -2.17 2.46 28.70
C LYS A 24 -3.55 1.81 28.58
N TRP A 25 -4.36 2.15 27.57
CA TRP A 25 -5.66 1.49 27.43
C TRP A 25 -5.50 0.01 27.06
N SER A 26 -4.51 -0.33 26.22
CA SER A 26 -4.27 -1.70 25.76
C SER A 26 -3.75 -2.64 26.85
N GLU A 27 -3.34 -2.12 28.01
CA GLU A 27 -2.95 -2.92 29.18
C GLU A 27 -4.08 -3.88 29.62
N ARG A 28 -5.34 -3.48 29.43
CA ARG A 28 -6.50 -4.31 29.76
C ARG A 28 -6.56 -5.62 28.97
N LEU A 29 -5.91 -5.69 27.80
CA LEU A 29 -5.84 -6.90 26.97
C LEU A 29 -5.02 -8.01 27.64
N GLU A 30 -4.14 -7.69 28.59
CA GLU A 30 -3.29 -8.69 29.24
C GLU A 30 -4.10 -9.74 30.02
N LEU A 31 -5.21 -9.34 30.63
CA LEU A 31 -6.13 -10.27 31.30
C LEU A 31 -6.69 -11.28 30.31
N THR A 32 -7.15 -10.80 29.16
CA THR A 32 -7.70 -11.63 28.08
C THR A 32 -6.63 -12.56 27.50
N PHE A 33 -5.41 -12.07 27.24
CA PHE A 33 -4.32 -12.91 26.74
C PHE A 33 -3.97 -14.05 27.68
N ARG A 34 -3.94 -13.77 28.99
CA ARG A 34 -3.69 -14.78 30.02
C ARG A 34 -4.80 -15.82 30.11
N ASP A 35 -6.06 -15.40 29.99
CA ASP A 35 -7.20 -16.32 30.07
C ASP A 35 -7.31 -17.19 28.81
N ASN A 36 -6.99 -16.65 27.63
CA ASN A 36 -6.85 -17.43 26.40
C ASN A 36 -5.77 -18.52 26.54
N TYR A 37 -4.58 -18.15 27.04
CA TYR A 37 -3.48 -19.11 27.21
C TYR A 37 -3.76 -20.19 28.28
N LYS A 38 -4.51 -19.85 29.33
CA LYS A 38 -4.98 -20.87 30.31
C LYS A 38 -5.99 -21.83 29.70
N SER A 39 -6.85 -21.33 28.81
CA SER A 39 -7.88 -22.12 28.16
C SER A 39 -7.30 -23.03 27.09
N ASP A 40 -6.31 -22.54 26.35
CA ASP A 40 -5.58 -23.28 25.34
C ASP A 40 -4.06 -23.06 25.46
N PRO A 41 -3.34 -24.00 26.12
CA PRO A 41 -1.89 -23.95 26.24
C PRO A 41 -1.12 -24.15 24.94
N SER A 42 -1.78 -24.49 23.83
CA SER A 42 -1.14 -24.67 22.52
C SER A 42 -1.00 -23.35 21.72
N LEU A 43 -1.64 -22.27 22.19
CA LEU A 43 -1.51 -20.94 21.60
C LEU A 43 -0.07 -20.43 21.65
N SER A 44 0.48 -20.10 20.48
CA SER A 44 1.86 -19.59 20.38
C SER A 44 1.95 -18.11 20.79
N TRP A 45 1.54 -17.21 19.90
CA TRP A 45 1.66 -15.76 20.11
C TRP A 45 0.29 -15.11 19.98
N GLN A 46 -0.02 -14.22 20.92
CA GLN A 46 -1.17 -13.34 20.84
C GLN A 46 -0.64 -11.92 20.68
N TYR A 47 -1.14 -11.18 19.70
CA TYR A 47 -0.66 -9.84 19.41
C TYR A 47 -1.80 -8.88 19.09
N PHE A 48 -1.55 -7.60 19.34
CA PHE A 48 -2.43 -6.49 19.02
C PHE A 48 -1.59 -5.42 18.33
N GLY A 49 -1.94 -5.10 17.07
CA GLY A 49 -1.37 -3.96 16.36
C GLY A 49 -2.26 -2.73 16.53
N SER A 50 -1.68 -1.63 17.02
CA SER A 50 -2.39 -0.36 17.14
C SER A 50 -2.29 0.44 15.85
N SER A 51 -3.34 1.20 15.53
CA SER A 51 -3.29 2.22 14.48
C SER A 51 -2.25 3.32 14.76
N THR A 52 -1.89 3.53 16.03
CA THR A 52 -0.81 4.42 16.46
C THR A 52 0.60 3.84 16.22
N GLY A 53 0.71 2.61 15.69
CA GLY A 53 1.96 2.01 15.21
C GLY A 53 2.65 1.03 16.16
N PHE A 54 2.38 1.07 17.46
CA PHE A 54 2.94 0.09 18.40
C PHE A 54 2.22 -1.27 18.28
N MET A 55 2.93 -2.34 18.63
CA MET A 55 2.41 -3.70 18.73
C MET A 55 2.56 -4.21 20.16
N ARG A 56 1.52 -4.83 20.72
CA ARG A 56 1.61 -5.55 21.99
C ARG A 56 1.63 -7.05 21.72
N GLN A 57 2.52 -7.80 22.37
CA GLN A 57 2.68 -9.24 22.18
C GLN A 57 2.64 -9.98 23.52
N PHE A 58 2.04 -11.17 23.53
CA PHE A 58 1.99 -12.08 24.66
C PHE A 58 2.32 -13.52 24.21
N PRO A 59 3.12 -14.28 24.98
CA PRO A 59 3.88 -13.84 26.16
C PRO A 59 4.99 -12.84 25.80
N ALA A 60 5.43 -12.06 26.77
CA ALA A 60 6.52 -11.11 26.58
C ALA A 60 7.80 -11.82 26.13
N THR A 61 8.46 -11.24 25.14
CA THR A 61 9.73 -11.70 24.60
C THR A 61 10.57 -10.49 24.24
N ASP A 62 11.88 -10.60 24.42
CA ASP A 62 12.82 -9.55 24.03
C ASP A 62 12.86 -9.45 22.51
N TRP A 63 12.71 -8.22 22.00
CA TRP A 63 12.72 -7.96 20.57
C TRP A 63 14.16 -7.76 20.09
N GLU A 64 14.56 -8.49 19.06
CA GLU A 64 15.87 -8.33 18.44
C GLU A 64 15.89 -7.05 17.59
N MET A 65 16.71 -6.07 18.01
CA MET A 65 16.82 -4.76 17.35
C MET A 65 18.03 -4.63 16.40
N GLU A 66 18.93 -5.62 16.38
CA GLU A 66 20.18 -5.60 15.60
C GLU A 66 19.99 -6.28 14.24
N PRO A 67 20.51 -5.72 13.12
CA PRO A 67 21.31 -4.49 13.03
C PRO A 67 20.48 -3.19 13.06
N VAL A 68 19.25 -3.19 12.54
CA VAL A 68 18.25 -2.12 12.74
C VAL A 68 16.87 -2.74 12.55
N ASP A 69 15.96 -2.47 13.47
CA ASP A 69 14.58 -2.89 13.34
C ASP A 69 13.77 -1.98 12.40
N LEU A 70 13.29 -2.59 11.31
CA LEU A 70 12.40 -1.99 10.31
C LEU A 70 10.97 -2.52 10.44
N PHE A 71 10.65 -3.23 11.52
CA PHE A 71 9.34 -3.77 11.75
C PHE A 71 8.35 -2.66 12.09
N ASP A 72 7.28 -2.57 11.30
CA ASP A 72 6.06 -1.82 11.60
C ASP A 72 4.89 -2.81 11.51
N CYS A 73 4.00 -2.82 12.49
CA CYS A 73 2.87 -3.75 12.48
C CYS A 73 1.84 -3.41 11.39
N ARG A 74 1.74 -2.13 11.00
CA ARG A 74 0.73 -1.64 10.07
C ARG A 74 1.01 -2.01 8.62
N THR A 75 2.26 -2.33 8.31
CA THR A 75 2.69 -2.76 6.96
C THR A 75 2.62 -4.28 6.79
N ARG A 76 2.21 -5.03 7.82
CA ARG A 76 2.15 -6.49 7.76
C ARG A 76 0.86 -6.96 7.10
N SER A 77 0.97 -8.02 6.30
CA SER A 77 -0.15 -8.60 5.56
C SER A 77 -1.34 -8.92 6.46
N TRP A 78 -1.12 -9.51 7.64
CA TRP A 78 -2.20 -9.81 8.60
C TRP A 78 -2.94 -8.55 9.09
N TYR A 79 -2.24 -7.42 9.21
CA TYR A 79 -2.84 -6.16 9.63
C TYR A 79 -3.61 -5.54 8.46
N ILE A 80 -3.00 -5.50 7.28
CA ILE A 80 -3.58 -4.90 6.07
C ILE A 80 -4.84 -5.66 5.65
N GLU A 81 -4.81 -6.99 5.66
CA GLU A 81 -5.96 -7.85 5.30
C GLU A 81 -7.12 -7.69 6.28
N ALA A 82 -6.85 -7.41 7.55
CA ALA A 82 -7.88 -7.15 8.55
C ALA A 82 -8.40 -5.70 8.50
N ALA A 83 -7.55 -4.74 8.12
CA ALA A 83 -7.87 -3.32 8.12
C ALA A 83 -8.52 -2.83 6.82
N THR A 84 -8.30 -3.53 5.70
CA THR A 84 -8.74 -3.09 4.37
C THR A 84 -9.44 -4.22 3.62
N SER A 85 -10.39 -3.86 2.76
CA SER A 85 -11.00 -4.81 1.82
C SER A 85 -10.17 -4.90 0.53
N PRO A 86 -10.33 -6.00 -0.24
CA PRO A 86 -9.74 -6.13 -1.57
C PRO A 86 -10.03 -4.92 -2.46
N LYS A 87 -9.05 -4.53 -3.27
CA LYS A 87 -9.13 -3.30 -4.08
C LYS A 87 -8.49 -3.47 -5.45
N ASP A 88 -9.07 -2.77 -6.42
CA ASP A 88 -8.59 -2.61 -7.80
C ASP A 88 -7.88 -1.25 -7.89
N ILE A 89 -6.55 -1.25 -8.05
CA ILE A 89 -5.74 -0.03 -8.07
C ILE A 89 -5.10 0.15 -9.44
N LEU A 90 -5.21 1.35 -9.98
CA LEU A 90 -4.46 1.75 -11.16
C LEU A 90 -3.50 2.88 -10.81
N ILE A 91 -2.20 2.62 -10.97
CA ILE A 91 -1.14 3.60 -10.66
C ILE A 91 -0.73 4.30 -11.94
N LEU A 92 -0.98 5.61 -12.02
CA LEU A 92 -0.55 6.49 -13.10
C LEU A 92 0.77 7.15 -12.71
N VAL A 93 1.82 6.91 -13.47
CA VAL A 93 3.15 7.48 -13.25
C VAL A 93 3.49 8.45 -14.37
N ASP A 94 3.72 9.70 -13.99
CA ASP A 94 4.17 10.75 -14.90
C ASP A 94 5.62 10.48 -15.33
N ASN A 95 5.87 10.40 -16.64
CA ASN A 95 7.21 10.28 -17.22
C ASN A 95 7.55 11.49 -18.12
N SER A 96 6.97 12.65 -17.84
CA SER A 96 7.28 13.90 -18.52
C SER A 96 8.67 14.44 -18.14
N GLY A 97 9.20 15.36 -18.94
CA GLY A 97 10.56 15.89 -18.75
C GLY A 97 10.80 16.53 -17.36
N SER A 98 9.76 16.98 -16.66
CA SER A 98 9.87 17.55 -15.31
C SER A 98 10.23 16.50 -14.24
N MET A 99 9.99 15.22 -14.53
CA MET A 99 10.28 14.09 -13.64
C MET A 99 11.73 13.59 -13.77
N MET A 100 12.52 14.13 -14.70
CA MET A 100 13.90 13.68 -14.94
C MET A 100 14.79 13.77 -13.69
N GLY A 101 15.66 12.76 -13.50
CA GLY A 101 16.62 12.71 -12.38
C GLY A 101 16.00 12.23 -11.07
N GLN A 102 16.17 13.01 -9.99
CA GLN A 102 15.78 12.59 -8.63
C GLN A 102 14.28 12.32 -8.47
N ARG A 103 13.43 13.08 -9.18
CA ARG A 103 11.96 12.96 -9.06
C ARG A 103 11.47 11.60 -9.58
N LYS A 104 12.03 11.10 -10.68
CA LYS A 104 11.77 9.75 -11.19
C LYS A 104 12.17 8.67 -10.20
N GLU A 105 13.32 8.81 -9.54
CA GLU A 105 13.75 7.86 -8.51
C GLU A 105 12.82 7.89 -7.28
N ILE A 106 12.40 9.08 -6.83
CA ILE A 106 11.42 9.21 -5.75
C ILE A 106 10.09 8.56 -6.14
N ALA A 107 9.58 8.83 -7.35
CA ALA A 107 8.36 8.21 -7.86
C ALA A 107 8.47 6.68 -7.87
N ARG A 108 9.60 6.14 -8.35
CA ARG A 108 9.89 4.70 -8.32
C ARG A 108 9.85 4.14 -6.89
N HIS A 109 10.45 4.83 -5.92
CA HIS A 109 10.41 4.42 -4.52
C HIS A 109 8.99 4.48 -3.91
N VAL A 110 8.21 5.50 -4.24
CA VAL A 110 6.81 5.64 -3.81
C VAL A 110 5.97 4.48 -4.37
N VAL A 111 6.06 4.22 -5.67
CA VAL A 111 5.33 3.12 -6.31
C VAL A 111 5.73 1.77 -5.72
N ASN A 112 7.02 1.53 -5.50
CA ASN A 112 7.48 0.30 -4.85
C ASN A 112 6.90 0.14 -3.44
N SER A 113 6.85 1.23 -2.67
CA SER A 113 6.28 1.22 -1.32
C SER A 113 4.78 0.95 -1.34
N ILE A 114 4.05 1.47 -2.34
CA ILE A 114 2.63 1.16 -2.54
C ILE A 114 2.44 -0.32 -2.85
N LEU A 115 3.22 -0.88 -3.78
CA LEU A 115 3.15 -2.30 -4.12
C LEU A 115 3.42 -3.22 -2.92
N ASP A 116 4.29 -2.81 -1.98
CA ASP A 116 4.57 -3.56 -0.75
C ASP A 116 3.38 -3.57 0.24
N THR A 117 2.39 -2.71 0.06
CA THR A 117 1.15 -2.70 0.87
C THR A 117 0.02 -3.53 0.27
N LEU A 118 0.19 -4.07 -0.93
CA LEU A 118 -0.85 -4.85 -1.59
C LEU A 118 -0.82 -6.31 -1.13
N GLY A 119 -2.00 -6.86 -0.88
CA GLY A 119 -2.19 -8.28 -0.58
C GLY A 119 -2.53 -9.09 -1.83
N ASN A 120 -2.51 -10.42 -1.73
CA ASN A 120 -2.83 -11.30 -2.86
C ASN A 120 -4.27 -11.14 -3.38
N ASN A 121 -5.19 -10.58 -2.59
CA ASN A 121 -6.58 -10.35 -3.02
C ASN A 121 -6.75 -9.03 -3.78
N ASP A 122 -5.72 -8.20 -3.86
CA ASP A 122 -5.76 -6.93 -4.58
C ASP A 122 -5.39 -7.12 -6.06
N PHE A 123 -5.93 -6.27 -6.91
CA PHE A 123 -5.55 -6.18 -8.32
C PHE A 123 -4.90 -4.83 -8.59
N VAL A 124 -3.85 -4.85 -9.39
CA VAL A 124 -3.05 -3.67 -9.69
C VAL A 124 -2.57 -3.68 -11.14
N ASN A 125 -2.48 -2.50 -11.73
CA ASN A 125 -1.66 -2.26 -12.91
C ASN A 125 -1.02 -0.88 -12.81
N ILE A 126 0.09 -0.68 -13.52
CA ILE A 126 0.86 0.55 -13.53
C ILE A 126 0.97 1.03 -14.97
N MET A 127 0.54 2.27 -15.20
CA MET A 127 0.65 2.94 -16.47
C MET A 127 1.57 4.14 -16.36
N THR A 128 2.40 4.32 -17.36
CA THR A 128 3.21 5.52 -17.56
C THR A 128 2.57 6.37 -18.64
N PHE A 129 2.63 7.67 -18.50
CA PHE A 129 2.10 8.56 -19.51
C PHE A 129 3.04 9.72 -19.80
N VAL A 130 3.08 10.06 -21.10
CA VAL A 130 3.76 11.24 -21.63
C VAL A 130 2.78 11.92 -22.57
N ASN A 131 2.84 11.68 -23.89
CA ASN A 131 1.79 12.08 -24.81
C ASN A 131 0.65 11.05 -24.84
N ASP A 132 1.03 9.77 -24.85
CA ASP A 132 0.14 8.61 -24.81
C ASP A 132 0.32 7.87 -23.48
N THR A 133 -0.67 7.06 -23.13
CA THR A 133 -0.63 6.18 -21.96
C THR A 133 -0.16 4.80 -22.38
N LYS A 134 0.79 4.23 -21.64
CA LYS A 134 1.34 2.89 -21.87
C LYS A 134 1.56 2.17 -20.55
N GLU A 135 1.19 0.91 -20.48
CA GLU A 135 1.48 0.04 -19.35
C GLU A 135 2.98 -0.16 -19.19
N ILE A 136 3.44 -0.23 -17.94
CA ILE A 136 4.86 -0.44 -17.62
C ILE A 136 5.33 -1.84 -18.08
N VAL A 137 4.42 -2.82 -18.06
CA VAL A 137 4.63 -4.18 -18.55
C VAL A 137 3.69 -4.39 -19.73
N GLU A 138 4.26 -4.63 -20.91
CA GLU A 138 3.49 -4.73 -22.16
C GLU A 138 2.46 -5.86 -22.15
N CYS A 139 2.73 -6.97 -21.44
CA CYS A 139 1.80 -8.08 -21.38
C CYS A 139 0.55 -7.77 -20.54
N TYR A 140 0.56 -6.71 -19.72
CA TYR A 140 -0.58 -6.29 -18.88
C TYR A 140 -1.47 -5.24 -19.54
N ARG A 141 -1.42 -5.16 -20.88
CA ARG A 141 -2.20 -4.20 -21.65
C ARG A 141 -3.70 -4.34 -21.40
N ASP A 142 -4.36 -3.22 -21.10
CA ASP A 142 -5.80 -3.12 -20.83
C ASP A 142 -6.33 -4.05 -19.72
N MET A 143 -5.46 -4.54 -18.83
CA MET A 143 -5.87 -5.46 -17.77
C MET A 143 -5.25 -5.14 -16.40
N LEU A 144 -6.03 -5.36 -15.34
CA LEU A 144 -5.53 -5.42 -13.97
C LEU A 144 -5.06 -6.83 -13.65
N VAL A 145 -3.89 -6.93 -13.02
CA VAL A 145 -3.32 -8.21 -12.60
C VAL A 145 -3.37 -8.36 -11.09
N GLN A 146 -3.55 -9.59 -10.62
CA GLN A 146 -3.52 -9.89 -9.19
C GLN A 146 -2.14 -9.53 -8.61
N ALA A 147 -2.12 -8.92 -7.43
CA ALA A 147 -0.92 -8.48 -6.72
C ALA A 147 -0.16 -9.65 -6.05
N ASN A 148 0.12 -10.71 -6.82
CA ASN A 148 0.94 -11.83 -6.39
C ASN A 148 2.43 -11.45 -6.42
N LEU A 149 3.26 -12.16 -5.65
CA LEU A 149 4.70 -11.87 -5.52
C LEU A 149 5.44 -11.85 -6.88
N GLU A 150 5.02 -12.68 -7.83
CA GLU A 150 5.57 -12.72 -9.19
C GLU A 150 5.18 -11.46 -9.99
N ASN A 151 3.89 -11.14 -10.08
CA ASN A 151 3.40 -9.94 -10.79
C ASN A 151 3.95 -8.65 -10.17
N ILE A 152 3.99 -8.55 -8.84
CA ILE A 152 4.60 -7.40 -8.15
C ILE A 152 6.08 -7.27 -8.54
N ARG A 153 6.82 -8.38 -8.60
CA ARG A 153 8.23 -8.35 -9.00
C ARG A 153 8.39 -7.85 -10.43
N GLU A 154 7.56 -8.32 -11.35
CA GLU A 154 7.57 -7.86 -12.75
C GLU A 154 7.23 -6.37 -12.86
N LEU A 155 6.21 -5.89 -12.14
CA LEU A 155 5.86 -4.47 -12.08
C LEU A 155 7.02 -3.62 -11.53
N LYS A 156 7.72 -4.08 -10.49
CA LYS A 156 8.91 -3.41 -9.93
C LYS A 156 10.07 -3.37 -10.93
N LEU A 157 10.26 -4.44 -11.71
CA LEU A 157 11.27 -4.49 -12.77
C LEU A 157 10.90 -3.57 -13.94
N GLY A 158 9.63 -3.54 -14.34
CA GLY A 158 9.12 -2.58 -15.32
C GLY A 158 9.38 -1.13 -14.90
N MET A 159 9.11 -0.79 -13.64
CA MET A 159 9.39 0.54 -13.09
C MET A 159 10.87 0.91 -13.11
N LYS A 160 11.76 -0.07 -12.90
CA LYS A 160 13.21 0.14 -13.01
C LYS A 160 13.67 0.36 -14.46
N ASN A 161 13.03 -0.32 -15.40
CA ASN A 161 13.36 -0.26 -16.83
C ASN A 161 12.58 0.83 -17.58
N MET A 162 11.87 1.70 -16.86
CA MET A 162 11.11 2.81 -17.45
C MET A 162 12.03 3.71 -18.28
N GLY A 163 11.62 4.00 -19.52
CA GLY A 163 12.37 4.85 -20.46
C GLY A 163 12.55 6.28 -19.97
N ASP A 164 13.40 7.04 -20.66
CA ASP A 164 13.76 8.40 -20.25
C ASP A 164 12.57 9.36 -20.19
N ALA A 165 12.60 10.23 -19.19
CA ALA A 165 11.59 11.24 -18.96
C ALA A 165 11.68 12.32 -20.06
N THR A 166 10.62 12.50 -20.83
CA THR A 166 10.63 13.34 -22.04
C THR A 166 9.29 14.03 -22.26
N PHE A 167 9.27 15.09 -23.08
CA PHE A 167 8.05 15.82 -23.47
C PHE A 167 7.18 16.31 -22.29
N ILE A 168 5.91 16.65 -22.57
CA ILE A 168 4.93 17.17 -21.62
C ILE A 168 3.92 16.05 -21.32
N ALA A 169 3.51 15.94 -20.07
CA ALA A 169 2.49 14.98 -19.64
C ALA A 169 1.08 15.39 -20.10
N ASN A 170 0.39 14.43 -20.72
CA ASN A 170 -1.01 14.49 -21.09
C ASN A 170 -1.84 13.72 -20.05
N PHE A 171 -2.24 14.42 -19.00
CA PHE A 171 -3.04 13.83 -17.93
C PHE A 171 -4.45 13.44 -18.38
N SER A 172 -5.02 14.15 -19.37
CA SER A 172 -6.38 13.86 -19.84
C SER A 172 -6.47 12.45 -20.43
N THR A 173 -5.50 12.06 -21.27
CA THR A 173 -5.48 10.71 -21.85
C THR A 173 -5.26 9.64 -20.79
N ALA A 174 -4.36 9.89 -19.83
CA ALA A 174 -4.08 8.96 -18.74
C ALA A 174 -5.26 8.75 -17.79
N LEU A 175 -6.00 9.82 -17.46
CA LEU A 175 -7.17 9.71 -16.60
C LEU A 175 -8.33 9.01 -17.32
N ILE A 176 -8.57 9.33 -18.59
CA ILE A 176 -9.63 8.70 -19.39
C ILE A 176 -9.37 7.18 -19.50
N THR A 177 -8.16 6.78 -19.91
CA THR A 177 -7.82 5.36 -20.01
C THR A 177 -7.93 4.65 -18.66
N ALA A 178 -7.56 5.34 -17.58
CA ALA A 178 -7.69 4.79 -16.24
C ALA A 178 -9.14 4.50 -15.85
N PHE A 179 -10.04 5.45 -16.13
CA PHE A 179 -11.46 5.28 -15.87
C PHE A 179 -12.07 4.18 -16.74
N ASP A 180 -11.72 4.13 -18.02
CA ASP A 180 -12.23 3.11 -18.96
C ASP A 180 -11.84 1.68 -18.50
N ILE A 181 -10.58 1.47 -18.08
CA ILE A 181 -10.12 0.16 -17.56
C ILE A 181 -10.88 -0.19 -16.27
N LEU A 182 -11.00 0.73 -15.32
CA LEU A 182 -11.69 0.46 -14.06
C LEU A 182 -13.19 0.20 -14.26
N GLU A 183 -13.83 0.91 -15.19
CA GLU A 183 -15.21 0.69 -15.58
C GLU A 183 -15.42 -0.72 -16.16
N GLN A 184 -14.54 -1.17 -17.06
CA GLN A 184 -14.59 -2.52 -17.60
C GLN A 184 -14.52 -3.58 -16.50
N TYR A 185 -13.64 -3.39 -15.51
CA TYR A 185 -13.51 -4.31 -14.37
C TYR A 185 -14.72 -4.28 -13.43
N ARG A 186 -15.35 -3.11 -13.29
CA ARG A 186 -16.59 -2.93 -12.53
C ARG A 186 -17.77 -3.66 -13.17
N GLU A 187 -17.90 -3.59 -14.50
CA GLU A 187 -18.99 -4.23 -15.24
C GLU A 187 -18.79 -5.75 -15.39
N SER A 188 -17.57 -6.18 -15.72
CA SER A 188 -17.25 -7.60 -15.95
C SER A 188 -17.11 -8.41 -14.66
N ARG A 189 -16.98 -7.77 -13.50
CA ARG A 189 -16.72 -8.39 -12.18
C ARG A 189 -15.49 -9.31 -12.16
N MET A 190 -14.49 -9.03 -13.00
CA MET A 190 -13.25 -9.81 -13.07
C MET A 190 -12.18 -9.37 -12.04
N GLY A 191 -12.37 -8.22 -11.38
CA GLY A 191 -11.46 -7.70 -10.35
C GLY A 191 -11.85 -8.09 -8.93
N ALA A 192 -11.43 -7.27 -7.96
CA ALA A 192 -11.77 -7.40 -6.54
C ALA A 192 -13.25 -7.12 -6.25
N ALA A 193 -13.97 -6.48 -7.18
CA ALA A 193 -15.40 -6.15 -7.09
C ALA A 193 -15.79 -5.40 -5.79
N CYS A 194 -14.86 -4.59 -5.28
CA CYS A 194 -15.02 -3.84 -4.04
C CYS A 194 -14.55 -2.40 -4.24
N ASN A 195 -13.38 -2.02 -3.71
CA ASN A 195 -12.88 -0.66 -3.85
C ASN A 195 -12.12 -0.50 -5.17
N GLN A 196 -12.32 0.63 -5.85
CA GLN A 196 -11.51 1.01 -7.02
C GLN A 196 -10.81 2.33 -6.73
N ALA A 197 -9.54 2.45 -7.10
CA ALA A 197 -8.78 3.67 -6.89
C ALA A 197 -7.78 3.93 -8.02
N ILE A 198 -7.65 5.20 -8.40
CA ILE A 198 -6.60 5.68 -9.29
C ILE A 198 -5.58 6.43 -8.43
N MET A 199 -4.32 6.06 -8.51
CA MET A 199 -3.21 6.72 -7.81
C MET A 199 -2.34 7.47 -8.82
N LEU A 200 -2.28 8.79 -8.74
CA LEU A 200 -1.46 9.63 -9.62
C LEU A 200 -0.15 10.00 -8.94
N VAL A 201 0.98 9.69 -9.57
CA VAL A 201 2.34 10.01 -9.12
C VAL A 201 2.98 10.97 -10.13
N THR A 202 3.09 12.24 -9.76
CA THR A 202 3.60 13.34 -10.61
C THR A 202 4.27 14.41 -9.73
N ASP A 203 5.08 15.29 -10.31
CA ASP A 203 5.64 16.46 -9.62
C ASP A 203 4.71 17.68 -9.63
N GLY A 204 3.66 17.68 -10.46
CA GLY A 204 2.69 18.76 -10.48
C GLY A 204 1.62 18.58 -11.55
N VAL A 205 0.41 19.06 -11.24
CA VAL A 205 -0.74 18.99 -12.16
C VAL A 205 -1.09 20.41 -12.62
N PRO A 206 -1.20 20.69 -13.93
CA PRO A 206 -1.40 22.05 -14.43
C PRO A 206 -2.84 22.56 -14.29
N TYR A 207 -3.84 21.67 -14.29
CA TYR A 207 -5.27 22.02 -14.30
C TYR A 207 -6.10 21.06 -13.45
N ASN A 208 -7.34 21.45 -13.13
CA ASN A 208 -8.20 20.71 -12.19
C ASN A 208 -9.07 19.60 -12.82
N PHE A 209 -8.91 19.27 -14.11
CA PHE A 209 -9.57 18.18 -14.86
C PHE A 209 -11.05 17.90 -14.51
N LYS A 210 -11.79 18.94 -14.10
CA LYS A 210 -13.11 18.80 -13.48
C LYS A 210 -14.11 18.08 -14.39
N GLU A 211 -14.09 18.40 -15.68
CA GLU A 211 -14.97 17.80 -16.68
C GLU A 211 -14.82 16.28 -16.78
N ILE A 212 -13.60 15.75 -16.61
CA ILE A 212 -13.35 14.30 -16.64
C ILE A 212 -13.98 13.65 -15.41
N PHE A 213 -13.74 14.21 -14.23
CA PHE A 213 -14.31 13.67 -12.99
C PHE A 213 -15.84 13.78 -12.96
N ASP A 214 -16.41 14.89 -13.43
CA ASP A 214 -17.87 15.07 -13.54
C ASP A 214 -18.51 14.07 -14.52
N THR A 215 -17.75 13.55 -15.50
CA THR A 215 -18.25 12.57 -16.47
C THR A 215 -18.14 11.13 -15.94
N TYR A 216 -16.99 10.77 -15.36
CA TYR A 216 -16.66 9.38 -15.02
C TYR A 216 -16.95 8.99 -13.56
N ASN A 217 -16.94 9.96 -12.64
CA ASN A 217 -17.07 9.72 -11.20
C ASN A 217 -17.73 10.90 -10.49
N TRP A 218 -19.02 11.11 -10.79
CA TRP A 218 -19.85 12.17 -10.21
C TRP A 218 -20.49 11.78 -8.87
#